data_AF-A0A329MY97-F1
#
_entry.id   AF-A0A329MY97-F1
#
_cell.length_a   1.000
_cell.length_b   1.000
_cell.length_c   1.000
_cell.angle_alpha   90.00
_cell.angle_beta   90.00
_cell.angle_gamma   90.00
#
_symmetry.space_group_name_H-M   'P 1'
#
loop_
_entity.id
_entity.type
_entity.pdbx_description
1 polymer ?
#
loop_
_entity_poly.entity_id
_entity_poly.type
_entity_poly.pdbx_seq_one_letter_code
_entity_poly.pdbx_strand_id
1 'polypeptide(L)'
;MKAFFRDIFEFHHHFNQKLAGQLLDLEEKLPERTVSLFSHSLNAHQIWNARIIRKKTLGVHQLHTLEECKRIDRENYDETLKILDERELDETIVYTNSKGDKFSNSIREILFHIANHHSHHRGQIVSDIRLAGVAPIVTDYIFYKR
;
A
#
# COMPACT_ATOMS: atom_id res chain seq x y z
N MET A 1 16.93 3.12 10.94
CA MET A 1 15.47 3.07 10.70
C MET A 1 15.06 3.52 9.30
N LYS A 2 15.49 4.68 8.78
CA LYS A 2 15.13 5.11 7.40
C LYS A 2 15.47 4.05 6.33
N ALA A 3 16.67 3.48 6.38
CA ALA A 3 17.08 2.39 5.47
C ALA A 3 16.19 1.13 5.56
N PHE A 4 15.74 0.78 6.76
CA PHE A 4 14.83 -0.35 6.97
C PHE A 4 13.45 -0.09 6.37
N PHE A 5 12.92 1.14 6.50
CA PHE A 5 11.70 1.52 5.81
C PHE A 5 11.86 1.52 4.29
N ARG A 6 12.98 2.03 3.74
CA ARG A 6 13.23 1.94 2.29
C ARG A 6 13.11 0.51 1.80
N ASP A 7 13.77 -0.41 2.50
CA ASP A 7 13.76 -1.83 2.16
C ASP A 7 12.35 -2.47 2.27
N ILE A 8 11.58 -2.12 3.31
CA ILE A 8 10.17 -2.54 3.43
C ILE A 8 9.32 -2.04 2.25
N PHE A 9 9.46 -0.77 1.89
CA PHE A 9 8.65 -0.18 0.81
C PHE A 9 9.09 -0.64 -0.57
N GLU A 10 10.37 -0.96 -0.76
CA GLU A 10 10.87 -1.61 -1.98
C GLU A 10 10.29 -3.02 -2.12
N PHE A 11 10.28 -3.80 -1.03
CA PHE A 11 9.61 -5.10 -0.95
C PHE A 11 8.12 -5.01 -1.31
N HIS A 12 7.41 -4.03 -0.73
CA HIS A 12 6.00 -3.81 -1.04
C HIS A 12 5.80 -3.46 -2.51
N HIS A 13 6.53 -2.47 -3.02
CA HIS A 13 6.45 -2.04 -4.42
C HIS A 13 6.71 -3.22 -5.38
N HIS A 14 7.78 -3.98 -5.13
CA HIS A 14 8.15 -5.14 -5.94
C HIS A 14 7.00 -6.14 -6.08
N PHE A 15 6.39 -6.53 -4.96
CA PHE A 15 5.30 -7.49 -4.98
C PHE A 15 3.97 -6.90 -5.41
N ASN A 16 3.72 -5.61 -5.21
CA ASN A 16 2.51 -4.95 -5.69
C ASN A 16 2.49 -4.92 -7.23
N GLN A 17 3.61 -4.63 -7.87
CA GLN A 17 3.71 -4.67 -9.33
C GLN A 17 3.50 -6.10 -9.88
N LYS A 18 4.11 -7.12 -9.24
CA LYS A 18 3.92 -8.52 -9.62
C LYS A 18 2.48 -9.00 -9.38
N LEU A 19 1.91 -8.63 -8.23
CA LEU A 19 0.55 -9.01 -7.86
C LEU A 19 -0.44 -8.39 -8.83
N ALA A 20 -0.29 -7.11 -9.16
CA ALA A 20 -1.14 -6.46 -10.16
C ALA A 20 -1.09 -7.17 -11.53
N GLY A 21 0.11 -7.62 -11.96
CA GLY A 21 0.25 -8.47 -13.15
C GLY A 21 -0.54 -9.77 -13.04
N GLN A 22 -0.39 -10.50 -11.93
CA GLN A 22 -1.16 -11.73 -11.70
C GLN A 22 -2.68 -11.47 -11.64
N LEU A 23 -3.12 -10.35 -11.08
CA LEU A 23 -4.53 -9.99 -11.02
C LEU A 23 -5.10 -9.67 -12.42
N LEU A 24 -4.32 -9.04 -13.29
CA LEU A 24 -4.72 -8.77 -14.69
C LEU A 24 -4.96 -10.08 -15.46
N ASP A 25 -4.07 -11.07 -15.29
CA ASP A 25 -4.21 -12.39 -15.93
C ASP A 25 -5.42 -13.20 -15.41
N LEU A 26 -5.98 -12.80 -14.27
CA LEU A 26 -7.03 -13.52 -13.55
C LEU A 26 -8.32 -12.72 -13.41
N GLU A 27 -8.45 -11.56 -14.04
CA GLU A 27 -9.51 -10.58 -13.77
C GLU A 27 -10.92 -11.20 -13.85
N GLU A 28 -11.18 -12.06 -14.83
CA GLU A 28 -12.47 -12.74 -15.01
C GLU A 28 -12.75 -13.87 -14.00
N LYS A 29 -11.73 -14.35 -13.27
CA LYS A 29 -11.84 -15.49 -12.33
C LYS A 29 -11.92 -15.06 -10.87
N LEU A 30 -11.63 -13.79 -10.59
CA LEU A 30 -11.54 -13.28 -9.23
C LEU A 30 -12.83 -12.56 -8.84
N PRO A 31 -13.20 -12.60 -7.56
CA PRO A 31 -14.35 -11.83 -7.09
C PRO A 31 -14.07 -10.33 -7.22
N GLU A 32 -15.10 -9.53 -7.50
CA GLU A 32 -14.99 -8.06 -7.63
C GLU A 32 -14.29 -7.40 -6.42
N ARG A 33 -14.46 -8.01 -5.23
CA ARG A 33 -13.83 -7.53 -4.00
C ARG A 33 -12.30 -7.51 -4.09
N THR A 34 -11.66 -8.35 -4.90
CA THR A 34 -10.20 -8.46 -4.95
C THR A 34 -9.58 -7.18 -5.49
N VAL A 35 -10.15 -6.61 -6.56
CA VAL A 35 -9.69 -5.32 -7.13
C VAL A 35 -10.00 -4.18 -6.16
N SER A 36 -11.15 -4.23 -5.48
CA SER A 36 -11.52 -3.27 -4.43
C SER A 36 -10.53 -3.26 -3.27
N LEU A 37 -10.11 -4.43 -2.77
CA LEU A 37 -9.11 -4.57 -1.71
C LEU A 37 -7.74 -4.04 -2.15
N PHE A 38 -7.34 -4.30 -3.39
CA PHE A 38 -6.06 -3.80 -3.90
C PHE A 38 -6.07 -2.28 -4.05
N SER A 39 -7.14 -1.73 -4.64
CA SER A 39 -7.39 -0.28 -4.71
C SER A 39 -7.36 0.35 -3.32
N HIS A 40 -8.09 -0.22 -2.35
CA HIS A 40 -8.14 0.28 -0.98
C HIS A 40 -6.76 0.31 -0.30
N SER A 41 -5.94 -0.72 -0.51
CA SER A 41 -4.59 -0.79 0.06
C SER A 41 -3.71 0.35 -0.45
N LEU A 42 -3.76 0.62 -1.76
CA LEU A 42 -3.00 1.69 -2.41
C LEU A 42 -3.54 3.08 -2.06
N ASN A 43 -4.86 3.23 -1.93
CA ASN A 43 -5.49 4.46 -1.47
C ASN A 43 -5.07 4.78 -0.05
N ALA A 44 -5.04 3.79 0.85
CA ALA A 44 -4.60 3.99 2.23
C ALA A 44 -3.14 4.48 2.27
N HIS A 45 -2.25 3.88 1.48
CA HIS A 45 -0.86 4.35 1.35
C HIS A 45 -0.81 5.81 0.86
N GLN A 46 -1.51 6.13 -0.22
CA GLN A 46 -1.55 7.48 -0.78
C GLN A 46 -2.08 8.50 0.23
N ILE A 47 -3.17 8.18 0.93
CA ILE A 47 -3.80 9.07 1.91
C ILE A 47 -2.79 9.41 3.02
N TRP A 48 -2.04 8.44 3.50
CA TRP A 48 -1.06 8.66 4.57
C TRP A 48 0.16 9.43 4.10
N ASN A 49 0.69 9.15 2.91
CA ASN A 49 1.73 9.96 2.29
C ASN A 49 1.26 11.41 2.12
N ALA A 50 0.07 11.60 1.55
CA ALA A 50 -0.53 12.92 1.34
C ALA A 50 -0.72 13.71 2.64
N ARG A 51 -1.04 13.05 3.76
CA ARG A 51 -1.08 13.70 5.09
C ARG A 51 0.28 14.20 5.53
N ILE A 52 1.35 13.43 5.31
CA ILE A 52 2.72 13.81 5.66
C ILE A 52 3.18 15.03 4.84
N ILE A 53 2.91 15.04 3.53
CA ILE A 53 3.38 16.07 2.58
C ILE A 53 2.33 17.14 2.23
N ARG A 54 1.19 17.14 2.94
CA ARG A 54 0.07 18.10 2.78
C ARG A 54 -0.47 18.21 1.35
N LYS A 55 -0.68 17.07 0.70
CA LYS A 55 -1.33 16.96 -0.62
C LYS A 55 -2.80 16.53 -0.50
N LYS A 56 -3.50 16.60 -1.62
CA LYS A 56 -4.86 16.06 -1.75
C LYS A 56 -4.85 14.54 -1.58
N THR A 57 -5.79 14.03 -0.80
CA THR A 57 -6.01 12.60 -0.57
C THR A 57 -6.96 12.02 -1.61
N LEU A 58 -6.76 10.75 -1.96
CA LEU A 58 -7.75 9.92 -2.66
C LEU A 58 -8.93 9.58 -1.73
N GLY A 59 -9.99 9.05 -2.32
CA GLY A 59 -11.11 8.47 -1.56
C GLY A 59 -10.73 7.10 -0.97
N VAL A 60 -11.15 6.81 0.27
CA VAL A 60 -10.80 5.56 0.97
C VAL A 60 -11.23 4.30 0.18
N HIS A 61 -12.39 4.36 -0.45
CA HIS A 61 -12.98 3.28 -1.26
C HIS A 61 -13.01 3.62 -2.75
N GLN A 62 -12.15 4.54 -3.20
CA GLN A 62 -12.05 4.86 -4.61
C GLN A 62 -11.59 3.62 -5.39
N LEU A 63 -12.42 3.17 -6.33
CA LEU A 63 -12.09 2.02 -7.17
C LEU A 63 -11.18 2.47 -8.32
N HIS A 64 -10.20 1.63 -8.64
CA HIS A 64 -9.25 1.84 -9.72
C HIS A 64 -9.17 0.59 -10.59
N THR A 65 -8.88 0.78 -11.86
CA THR A 65 -8.42 -0.31 -12.72
C THR A 65 -7.08 -0.85 -12.22
N LEU A 66 -6.75 -2.10 -12.56
CA LEU A 66 -5.48 -2.70 -12.15
C LEU A 66 -4.26 -1.97 -12.74
N GLU A 67 -4.40 -1.35 -13.91
CA GLU A 67 -3.33 -0.53 -14.49
C GLU A 67 -3.15 0.82 -13.78
N GLU A 68 -4.25 1.46 -13.36
CA GLU A 68 -4.17 2.62 -12.47
C GLU A 68 -3.55 2.23 -11.13
N CYS A 69 -3.87 1.05 -10.58
CA CYS A 69 -3.25 0.55 -9.36
C CYS A 69 -1.72 0.45 -9.49
N LYS A 70 -1.20 -0.06 -10.61
CA LYS A 70 0.26 -0.11 -10.85
C LYS A 70 0.90 1.28 -10.86
N ARG A 71 0.22 2.27 -11.46
CA ARG A 71 0.68 3.66 -11.47
C ARG A 71 0.66 4.27 -10.06
N ILE A 72 -0.44 4.11 -9.33
CA ILE A 72 -0.61 4.64 -7.97
C ILE A 72 0.43 4.01 -7.02
N ASP A 73 0.69 2.71 -7.12
CA ASP A 73 1.71 2.04 -6.32
C ASP A 73 3.11 2.61 -6.56
N ARG A 74 3.47 2.90 -7.83
CA ARG A 74 4.74 3.56 -8.15
C ARG A 74 4.83 4.96 -7.57
N GLU A 75 3.78 5.76 -7.72
CA GLU A 75 3.72 7.12 -7.15
C GLU A 75 3.82 7.10 -5.63
N ASN A 76 3.11 6.18 -4.98
CA ASN A 76 3.20 5.97 -3.53
C ASN A 76 4.60 5.59 -3.09
N TYR A 77 5.27 4.69 -3.81
CA TYR A 77 6.65 4.30 -3.53
C TYR A 77 7.59 5.50 -3.65
N ASP A 78 7.54 6.23 -4.76
CA ASP A 78 8.38 7.42 -5.00
C ASP A 78 8.16 8.52 -3.95
N GLU A 79 6.90 8.77 -3.57
CA GLU A 79 6.58 9.72 -2.51
C GLU A 79 7.10 9.27 -1.14
N THR A 80 7.06 7.97 -0.87
CA THR A 80 7.60 7.42 0.38
C THR A 80 9.11 7.58 0.46
N LEU A 81 9.83 7.37 -0.64
CA LEU A 81 11.27 7.60 -0.71
C LEU A 81 11.60 9.07 -0.44
N LYS A 82 10.85 10.00 -1.05
CA LYS A 82 10.99 11.44 -0.80
C LYS A 82 10.73 11.80 0.66
N ILE A 83 9.66 11.26 1.27
CA ILE A 83 9.38 11.44 2.70
C ILE A 83 10.57 10.97 3.54
N LEU A 84 11.15 9.81 3.23
CA LEU A 84 12.30 9.28 3.95
C LEU A 84 13.56 10.13 3.75
N ASP A 85 13.75 10.75 2.59
CA ASP A 85 14.88 11.64 2.30
C ASP A 85 14.75 13.01 2.98
N GLU A 86 13.54 13.59 2.95
CA GLU A 86 13.31 15.00 3.28
C GLU A 86 12.79 15.23 4.71
N ARG A 87 12.31 14.19 5.40
CA ARG A 87 11.62 14.31 6.69
C ARG A 87 12.23 13.46 7.79
N GLU A 88 12.05 13.90 9.02
CA GLU A 88 12.49 13.16 10.20
C GLU A 88 11.41 12.22 10.71
N LEU A 89 11.82 10.99 11.04
CA LEU A 89 10.87 9.93 11.40
C LEU A 89 10.06 10.23 12.67
N ASP A 90 10.61 11.07 13.55
CA ASP A 90 9.98 11.46 14.82
C ASP A 90 9.13 12.73 14.69
N GLU A 91 9.05 13.32 13.49
CA GLU A 91 8.14 14.42 13.22
C GLU A 91 6.68 13.99 13.39
N THR A 92 5.90 14.80 14.10
CA THR A 92 4.50 14.54 14.37
C THR A 92 3.60 15.15 13.30
N ILE A 93 2.73 14.32 12.72
CA ILE A 93 1.71 14.72 11.75
C ILE A 93 0.36 14.78 12.47
N VAL A 94 -0.25 15.97 12.49
CA VAL A 94 -1.62 16.18 12.98
C VAL A 94 -2.59 16.03 11.82
N TYR A 95 -3.66 15.26 12.01
CA TYR A 95 -4.69 15.03 11.01
C TYR A 95 -6.07 14.91 11.65
N THR A 96 -7.10 15.09 10.82
CA THR A 96 -8.50 14.93 11.23
C THR A 96 -9.06 13.67 10.57
N ASN A 97 -9.74 12.82 11.34
CA ASN A 97 -10.41 11.64 10.79
C ASN A 97 -11.72 12.03 10.07
N SER A 98 -12.41 11.07 9.48
CA SER A 98 -13.70 11.29 8.82
C SER A 98 -14.84 11.72 9.77
N LYS A 99 -14.66 11.58 11.08
CA LYS A 99 -15.62 12.00 12.12
C LYS A 99 -15.38 13.41 12.63
N GLY A 100 -14.32 14.08 12.17
CA GLY A 100 -13.94 15.43 12.63
C GLY A 100 -13.00 15.45 13.84
N ASP A 101 -12.62 14.28 14.37
CA ASP A 101 -11.72 14.18 15.52
C ASP A 101 -10.27 14.39 15.09
N LYS A 102 -9.52 15.15 15.89
CA LYS A 102 -8.09 15.41 15.67
C LYS A 102 -7.24 14.33 16.33
N PHE A 103 -6.27 13.82 15.58
CA PHE A 103 -5.25 12.89 16.06
C PHE A 103 -3.87 13.35 15.61
N SER A 104 -2.85 12.70 16.18
CA SER A 104 -1.47 12.91 15.78
C SER A 104 -0.66 11.63 15.90
N ASN A 105 0.23 11.39 14.95
CA ASN A 105 1.18 10.28 14.97
C ASN A 105 2.52 10.74 14.39
N SER A 106 3.60 10.09 14.80
CA SER A 106 4.91 10.27 14.16
C SER A 106 4.92 9.72 12.73
N ILE A 107 5.79 10.26 11.87
CA ILE A 107 6.00 9.71 10.52
C ILE A 107 6.38 8.22 10.61
N ARG A 108 7.19 7.82 11.59
CA ARG A 108 7.55 6.42 11.86
C ARG A 108 6.34 5.52 12.03
N GLU A 109 5.39 5.92 12.88
CA GLU A 109 4.17 5.16 13.16
C GLU A 109 3.28 5.09 11.92
N ILE A 110 3.18 6.19 11.17
CA ILE A 110 2.40 6.24 9.93
C ILE A 110 2.99 5.29 8.88
N LEU A 111 4.30 5.32 8.65
CA LEU A 111 4.96 4.43 7.69
C LEU A 111 4.84 2.96 8.09
N PHE A 112 4.96 2.64 9.37
CA PHE A 112 4.71 1.28 9.87
C PHE A 112 3.25 0.86 9.66
N HIS A 113 2.30 1.75 9.93
CA HIS A 113 0.88 1.50 9.70
C HIS A 113 0.60 1.19 8.23
N ILE A 114 1.17 1.97 7.29
CA ILE A 114 1.01 1.70 5.85
C ILE A 114 1.49 0.29 5.50
N ALA A 115 2.73 -0.07 5.87
CA ALA A 115 3.31 -1.38 5.55
C ALA A 115 2.50 -2.56 6.15
N ASN A 116 2.06 -2.40 7.40
CA ASN A 116 1.27 -3.42 8.10
C ASN A 116 -0.15 -3.56 7.50
N HIS A 117 -0.83 -2.44 7.26
CA HIS A 117 -2.16 -2.40 6.64
C HIS A 117 -2.12 -3.03 5.24
N HIS A 118 -1.08 -2.73 4.46
CA HIS A 118 -0.89 -3.30 3.14
C HIS A 118 -0.67 -4.82 3.21
N SER A 119 0.15 -5.30 4.15
CA SER A 119 0.37 -6.74 4.35
C SER A 119 -0.92 -7.48 4.73
N HIS A 120 -1.77 -6.86 5.55
CA HIS A 120 -3.07 -7.42 5.95
C HIS A 120 -3.98 -7.66 4.73
N HIS A 121 -4.18 -6.65 3.88
CA HIS A 121 -5.02 -6.77 2.69
C HIS A 121 -4.41 -7.66 1.60
N ARG A 122 -3.08 -7.66 1.45
CA ARG A 122 -2.39 -8.60 0.57
C ARG A 122 -2.69 -10.06 0.96
N GLY A 123 -2.77 -10.37 2.25
CA GLY A 123 -3.19 -11.69 2.71
C GLY A 123 -4.59 -12.08 2.25
N GLN A 124 -5.54 -11.14 2.25
CA GLN A 124 -6.89 -11.37 1.74
C GLN A 124 -6.90 -11.59 0.23
N ILE A 125 -6.17 -10.79 -0.54
CA ILE A 125 -6.03 -10.95 -2.00
C ILE A 125 -5.40 -12.31 -2.34
N VAL A 126 -4.34 -12.70 -1.64
CA VAL A 126 -3.69 -14.00 -1.79
C VAL A 126 -4.67 -15.14 -1.49
N SER A 127 -5.54 -14.97 -0.49
CA SER A 127 -6.61 -15.93 -0.19
C SER A 127 -7.61 -16.04 -1.35
N ASP A 128 -8.03 -14.92 -1.93
CA ASP A 128 -8.97 -14.89 -3.07
C ASP A 128 -8.38 -15.65 -4.28
N ILE A 129 -7.10 -15.44 -4.59
CA ILE A 129 -6.40 -16.15 -5.68
C ILE A 129 -6.39 -17.66 -5.42
N ARG A 130 -6.12 -18.10 -4.18
CA ARG A 130 -6.15 -19.53 -3.82
C ARG A 130 -7.55 -20.13 -3.96
N LEU A 131 -8.58 -19.41 -3.54
CA LEU A 131 -9.97 -19.86 -3.64
C LEU A 131 -10.44 -19.98 -5.09
N ALA A 132 -9.87 -19.18 -6.00
CA ALA A 132 -10.07 -19.32 -7.44
C ALA A 132 -9.29 -20.51 -8.06
N GLY A 133 -8.63 -21.34 -7.26
CA GLY A 133 -7.88 -22.52 -7.72
C GLY A 133 -6.53 -22.19 -8.35
N VAL A 134 -6.00 -20.98 -8.12
CA VAL A 134 -4.73 -20.52 -8.69
C VAL A 134 -3.67 -20.41 -7.59
N ALA A 135 -2.42 -20.74 -7.92
CA ALA A 135 -1.29 -20.53 -7.01
C ALA A 135 -0.91 -19.04 -6.98
N PRO A 136 -1.01 -18.34 -5.82
CA PRO A 136 -0.57 -16.96 -5.71
C PRO A 136 0.95 -16.88 -5.76
N ILE A 137 1.49 -15.73 -6.19
CA ILE A 137 2.91 -15.45 -6.06
C ILE A 137 3.35 -15.54 -4.59
N VAL A 138 4.57 -16.02 -4.36
CA VAL A 138 5.17 -16.05 -3.02
C VAL A 138 5.60 -14.64 -2.65
N THR A 139 5.05 -14.09 -1.56
CA THR A 139 5.29 -12.70 -1.13
C THR A 139 6.00 -12.60 0.22
N ASP A 140 6.65 -13.67 0.68
CA ASP A 140 7.36 -13.65 1.96
C ASP A 140 8.61 -12.78 1.88
N TYR A 141 8.81 -11.92 2.87
CA TYR A 141 9.93 -10.98 2.90
C TYR A 141 11.30 -11.71 2.91
N ILE A 142 11.45 -12.79 3.69
CA ILE A 142 12.68 -13.58 3.72
C ILE A 142 12.97 -14.28 2.39
N PHE A 143 11.94 -14.62 1.61
CA PHE A 143 12.14 -15.14 0.27
C PHE A 143 12.67 -14.06 -0.68
N TYR A 144 12.15 -12.83 -0.58
CA TYR A 144 12.60 -11.69 -1.39
C TYR A 144 14.04 -11.24 -1.10
N LYS A 145 14.53 -11.42 0.12
CA LYS A 145 15.90 -11.03 0.51
C LYS A 145 16.97 -12.04 0.11
N ARG A 146 16.61 -13.16 -0.53
CA ARG A 146 17.54 -14.19 -1.02
C ARG A 146 17.78 -14.00 -2.51
#